data_AF-A0A527VV93-F1
#
_entry.id   AF-A0A527VV93-F1
#
_cell.length_a   1.000
_cell.length_b   1.000
_cell.length_c   1.000
_cell.angle_alpha   90.00
_cell.angle_beta   90.00
_cell.angle_gamma   90.00
#
_symmetry.space_group_name_H-M   'P 1'
#
loop_
_entity.id
_entity.type
_entity.pdbx_description
1 polymer ?
#
loop_
_entity_poly.entity_id
_entity_poly.type
_entity_poly.pdbx_seq_one_letter_code
_entity_poly.pdbx_strand_id
1 'polypeptide(L)'
;MTDMHPAIRVSEIFGPTIQGEGVLIGLPTVFIRTGGCDYRCSWCDSLHAVDNQYRHEWLPMPIDAVWQTVHALSGGRPVMVSLSGGNPAIQPFGPLIER
;
A
#
# COMPACT_ATOMS: atom_id res chain seq x y z
N MET A 1 22.71 -15.09 -7.94
CA MET A 1 21.80 -15.95 -7.15
C MET A 1 21.28 -15.18 -5.93
N THR A 2 20.27 -14.35 -6.13
CA THR A 2 19.11 -14.21 -5.26
C THR A 2 18.02 -13.67 -6.17
N ASP A 3 16.98 -14.46 -6.38
CA ASP A 3 15.86 -14.15 -7.25
C ASP A 3 15.11 -12.96 -6.63
N MET A 4 15.46 -11.74 -7.05
CA MET A 4 15.04 -10.51 -6.40
C MET A 4 13.66 -10.12 -6.92
N HIS A 5 12.66 -10.97 -6.65
CA HIS A 5 11.27 -10.58 -6.81
C HIS A 5 11.08 -9.27 -6.01
N PRO A 6 10.72 -8.15 -6.66
CA PRO A 6 10.60 -6.88 -5.97
C PRO A 6 9.51 -7.01 -4.90
N ALA A 7 9.89 -6.80 -3.65
CA ALA A 7 8.96 -6.80 -2.53
C ALA A 7 8.56 -5.36 -2.19
N ILE A 8 7.26 -5.15 -1.96
CA ILE A 8 6.72 -3.90 -1.44
C ILE A 8 6.77 -3.98 0.08
N ARG A 9 7.28 -2.94 0.75
CA ARG A 9 7.15 -2.85 2.21
C ARG A 9 5.75 -2.39 2.53
N VAL A 10 4.92 -3.27 3.08
CA VAL A 10 3.51 -3.02 3.36
C VAL A 10 3.34 -2.72 4.85
N SER A 11 2.74 -1.58 5.17
CA SER A 11 2.28 -1.27 6.52
C SER A 11 0.91 -1.90 6.78
N GLU A 12 -0.02 -1.78 5.82
CA GLU A 12 -1.36 -2.38 5.92
C GLU A 12 -2.01 -2.49 4.53
N ILE A 13 -2.89 -3.48 4.37
CA ILE A 13 -3.81 -3.59 3.24
C ILE A 13 -5.20 -3.81 3.82
N PHE A 14 -6.16 -2.96 3.47
CA PHE A 14 -7.50 -3.00 4.03
C PHE A 14 -8.56 -2.53 3.05
N GLY A 15 -9.80 -2.96 3.28
CA GLY A 15 -10.96 -2.64 2.48
C GLY A 15 -11.85 -3.86 2.24
N PRO A 16 -12.88 -3.75 1.39
CA PRO A 16 -13.29 -2.54 0.69
C PRO A 16 -13.77 -1.49 1.72
N THR A 17 -13.27 -0.28 1.60
CA THR A 17 -13.68 0.90 2.36
C THR A 17 -14.06 2.01 1.38
N ILE A 18 -14.26 3.23 1.87
CA ILE A 18 -14.55 4.41 1.05
C ILE A 18 -13.33 5.31 0.96
N GLN A 19 -12.99 5.80 -0.25
CA GLN A 19 -11.98 6.86 -0.42
C GLN A 19 -12.47 8.13 0.28
N GLY A 20 -11.69 8.59 1.26
CA GLY A 20 -12.08 9.71 2.13
C GLY A 20 -11.73 11.09 1.57
N GLU A 21 -10.89 11.17 0.54
CA GLU A 21 -10.32 12.45 0.08
C GLU A 21 -10.20 12.56 -1.45
N GLY A 22 -10.01 13.80 -1.91
CA GLY A 22 -9.71 14.11 -3.31
C GLY A 22 -10.90 13.96 -4.27
N VAL A 23 -10.59 13.83 -5.56
CA VAL A 23 -11.59 13.82 -6.65
C VAL A 23 -12.46 12.56 -6.65
N LEU A 24 -11.94 11.47 -6.09
CA LEU A 24 -12.60 10.16 -6.04
C LEU A 24 -13.23 9.87 -4.66
N ILE A 25 -13.42 10.90 -3.84
CA ILE A 25 -14.07 10.78 -2.54
C ILE A 25 -15.44 10.09 -2.66
N GLY A 26 -15.74 9.18 -1.75
CA GLY A 26 -17.00 8.42 -1.74
C GLY A 26 -16.97 7.12 -2.53
N LEU A 27 -15.94 6.86 -3.36
CA LEU A 27 -15.86 5.62 -4.14
C LEU A 27 -15.33 4.44 -3.29
N PRO A 28 -15.85 3.21 -3.48
CA PRO A 28 -15.31 2.01 -2.86
C PRO A 28 -13.86 1.73 -3.28
N THR A 29 -13.01 1.35 -2.32
CA THR A 29 -11.60 1.10 -2.57
C THR A 29 -10.95 0.08 -1.63
N VAL A 30 -9.94 -0.61 -2.12
CA VAL A 30 -8.93 -1.29 -1.27
C VAL A 30 -7.71 -0.38 -1.17
N PHE A 31 -7.23 -0.13 0.04
CA PHE A 31 -6.00 0.62 0.27
C PHE A 31 -4.81 -0.33 0.38
N ILE A 32 -3.70 0.05 -0.26
CA ILE A 32 -2.38 -0.50 0.00
C ILE A 32 -1.54 0.63 0.59
N ARG A 33 -1.32 0.58 1.91
CA ARG A 33 -0.42 1.52 2.59
C ARG A 33 0.94 0.86 2.74
N THR A 34 1.95 1.45 2.13
CA THR A 34 3.35 1.02 2.26
C THR A 34 4.02 1.56 3.51
N GLY A 35 5.16 0.98 3.87
CA GLY A 35 6.03 1.45 4.94
C GLY A 35 7.25 2.18 4.37
N GLY A 36 7.57 3.32 4.95
CA GLY A 36 8.72 4.14 4.59
C GLY A 36 8.34 5.38 3.77
N CYS A 37 8.97 6.50 4.12
CA CYS A 37 8.85 7.77 3.42
C CYS A 37 10.20 8.48 3.43
N ASP A 38 10.53 9.19 2.37
CA ASP A 38 11.71 10.04 2.23
C ASP A 38 11.51 11.45 2.80
N TYR A 39 10.28 11.79 3.20
CA TYR A 39 9.93 13.06 3.86
C TYR A 39 9.81 12.91 5.38
N ARG A 40 9.91 14.02 6.12
CA ARG A 40 9.77 14.10 7.58
C ARG A 40 8.84 15.25 7.99
N CYS A 41 7.60 15.20 7.47
CA CYS A 41 6.58 16.22 7.73
C CYS A 41 6.22 16.27 9.23
N SER A 42 6.14 17.47 9.81
CA SER A 42 5.82 17.66 11.23
C SER A 42 4.35 17.39 11.60
N TRP A 43 3.48 17.29 10.61
CA TRP A 43 2.02 17.14 10.75
C TRP A 43 1.49 15.89 10.04
N CYS A 44 2.34 14.88 9.81
CA CYS A 44 1.89 13.61 9.24
C CYS A 44 0.93 12.90 10.21
N ASP A 45 -0.25 12.54 9.74
CA ASP A 45 -1.27 11.81 10.50
C ASP A 45 -1.04 10.28 10.53
N SER A 46 -0.14 9.78 9.69
CA SER A 46 0.11 8.36 9.45
C SER A 46 1.53 7.96 9.82
N LEU A 47 2.03 8.40 10.98
CA LEU A 47 3.41 8.18 11.42
C LEU A 47 3.79 6.70 11.52
N HIS A 48 2.82 5.80 11.75
CA HIS A 48 3.03 4.35 11.75
C HIS A 48 3.57 3.80 10.44
N ALA A 49 3.27 4.46 9.31
CA ALA A 49 3.75 4.09 7.99
C ALA A 49 5.05 4.83 7.57
N VAL A 50 5.55 5.75 8.40
CA VAL A 50 6.64 6.69 8.05
C VAL A 50 7.85 6.54 8.97
N ASP A 51 7.62 6.51 10.28
CA ASP A 51 8.68 6.57 11.27
C ASP A 51 9.39 5.21 11.39
N ASN A 52 10.73 5.26 11.47
CA ASN A 52 11.57 4.09 11.58
C ASN A 52 11.28 3.27 12.85
N GLN A 53 10.71 3.87 13.90
CA GLN A 53 10.32 3.12 15.10
C GLN A 53 9.32 1.99 14.77
N TYR A 54 8.46 2.18 13.76
CA TYR A 54 7.46 1.19 13.31
C TYR A 54 7.98 0.26 12.20
N ARG A 55 9.24 0.42 11.77
CA ARG A 55 9.80 -0.34 10.63
C ARG A 55 9.72 -1.85 10.80
N HIS A 56 9.72 -2.32 12.05
CA HIS A 56 9.63 -3.74 12.39
C HIS A 56 8.23 -4.34 12.15
N GLU A 57 7.20 -3.49 12.02
CA GLU A 57 5.82 -3.91 11.73
C GLU A 57 5.55 -4.02 10.23
N TRP A 58 6.37 -3.37 9.39
CA TRP A 58 6.17 -3.38 7.94
C TRP A 58 6.62 -4.71 7.31
N LEU A 59 5.73 -5.32 6.56
CA LEU A 59 5.94 -6.62 5.94
C LEU A 59 6.54 -6.47 4.54
N PRO A 60 7.69 -7.08 4.22
CA PRO A 60 8.14 -7.20 2.84
C PRO A 60 7.26 -8.23 2.12
N MET A 61 6.36 -7.75 1.27
CA MET A 61 5.42 -8.60 0.53
C MET A 61 5.81 -8.70 -0.95
N PRO A 62 5.94 -9.91 -1.50
CA PRO A 62 6.03 -10.12 -2.94
C PRO A 62 4.77 -9.61 -3.66
N ILE A 63 4.91 -9.20 -4.92
CA ILE A 63 3.80 -8.66 -5.75
C ILE A 63 2.59 -9.60 -5.77
N ASP A 64 2.82 -10.91 -5.94
CA ASP A 64 1.74 -11.90 -5.94
C ASP A 64 0.94 -11.92 -4.63
N ALA A 65 1.62 -11.80 -3.49
CA ALA A 65 0.97 -11.82 -2.19
C ALA A 65 0.12 -10.55 -1.97
N VAL A 66 0.61 -9.39 -2.43
CA VAL A 66 -0.16 -8.14 -2.41
C VAL A 66 -1.39 -8.27 -3.30
N TRP A 67 -1.23 -8.77 -4.52
CA TRP A 67 -2.33 -8.98 -5.47
C TRP A 67 -3.39 -9.94 -4.92
N GLN A 68 -2.98 -11.07 -4.35
CA GLN A 68 -3.90 -12.02 -3.71
C GLN A 68 -4.68 -11.39 -2.56
N THR A 69 -4.04 -10.55 -1.75
CA THR A 69 -4.71 -9.83 -0.66
C THR A 69 -5.76 -8.86 -1.21
N VAL A 70 -5.41 -8.08 -2.24
CA VAL A 70 -6.35 -7.17 -2.91
C VAL A 70 -7.54 -7.93 -3.48
N HIS A 71 -7.30 -9.03 -4.20
CA HIS A 71 -8.33 -9.85 -4.82
C HIS A 71 -9.26 -10.49 -3.77
N ALA A 72 -8.70 -10.94 -2.63
CA ALA A 72 -9.47 -11.48 -1.52
C ALA A 72 -10.38 -10.40 -0.90
N LEU A 73 -9.85 -9.20 -0.64
CA LEU A 73 -10.62 -8.09 -0.08
C LEU A 73 -11.69 -7.59 -1.08
N SER A 74 -11.41 -7.57 -2.38
CA SER A 74 -12.41 -7.17 -3.39
C SER A 74 -13.47 -8.23 -3.67
N GLY A 75 -13.35 -9.44 -3.10
CA GLY A 75 -14.21 -10.57 -3.41
C GLY A 75 -14.13 -10.99 -4.89
N GLY A 76 -12.97 -10.79 -5.52
CA GLY A 76 -12.74 -11.04 -6.94
C GLY A 76 -13.48 -10.10 -7.88
N ARG A 77 -14.05 -8.99 -7.38
CA ARG A 77 -14.71 -7.98 -8.20
C ARG A 77 -13.76 -6.83 -8.50
N PRO A 78 -13.89 -6.19 -9.68
CA PRO A 78 -13.16 -4.95 -9.95
C PRO A 78 -13.50 -3.88 -8.91
N VAL A 79 -12.47 -3.29 -8.32
CA VAL A 79 -12.58 -2.19 -7.34
C VAL A 79 -11.40 -1.25 -7.55
N MET A 80 -11.58 0.02 -7.22
CA MET A 80 -10.45 0.96 -7.19
C MET A 80 -9.44 0.53 -6.13
N VAL A 81 -8.15 0.60 -6.44
CA VAL A 81 -7.08 0.39 -5.47
C VAL A 81 -6.36 1.70 -5.22
N SER A 82 -6.32 2.13 -3.96
CA SER A 82 -5.64 3.35 -3.53
C SER A 82 -4.25 3.00 -3.01
N LEU A 83 -3.21 3.34 -3.79
CA LEU A 83 -1.81 3.22 -3.38
C LEU A 83 -1.45 4.45 -2.53
N SER A 84 -1.10 4.24 -1.26
CA SER A 84 -0.85 5.32 -0.29
C SER A 84 0.39 5.03 0.56
N GLY A 85 0.56 5.82 1.62
CA GLY A 85 1.47 5.82 2.79
C GLY A 85 2.73 4.95 2.79
N GLY A 86 3.77 5.22 3.56
CA GLY A 86 4.44 6.50 3.57
C GLY A 86 4.54 7.06 2.14
N ASN A 87 5.69 7.04 1.49
CA ASN A 87 5.76 7.44 0.09
C ASN A 87 5.62 6.21 -0.83
N PRO A 88 4.47 5.99 -1.50
CA PRO A 88 4.33 4.86 -2.42
C PRO A 88 5.26 4.98 -3.65
N ALA A 89 5.69 6.19 -4.03
CA ALA A 89 6.53 6.41 -5.21
C ALA A 89 7.95 5.83 -5.08
N ILE A 90 8.40 5.51 -3.86
CA ILE A 90 9.71 4.87 -3.62
C ILE A 90 9.63 3.34 -3.57
N GLN A 91 8.45 2.76 -3.84
CA GLN A 91 8.21 1.32 -3.81
C GLN A 91 8.04 0.76 -5.24
N PRO A 92 8.37 -0.52 -5.50
CA PRO A 92 8.37 -1.09 -6.84
C PRO A 92 6.96 -1.52 -7.28
N PHE A 93 6.03 -0.57 -7.43
CA PHE A 93 4.63 -0.84 -7.78
C PHE A 93 4.36 -1.20 -9.24
N GLY A 94 5.31 -0.95 -10.16
CA GLY A 94 5.12 -1.19 -11.60
C GLY A 94 4.50 -2.56 -11.91
N PRO A 95 5.11 -3.67 -11.46
CA PRO A 95 4.57 -5.02 -11.71
C PRO A 95 3.20 -5.30 -11.05
N LEU A 96 2.80 -4.56 -10.02
CA LEU A 96 1.48 -4.68 -9.41
C LEU A 96 0.42 -3.95 -10.24
N ILE A 97 0.75 -2.77 -10.78
CA ILE A 97 -0.15 -1.94 -11.59
C ILE A 97 -0.50 -2.62 -12.93
N GLU A 98 0.39 -3.47 -13.44
CA GLU A 98 0.19 -4.22 -14.69
C GLU A 98 -0.77 -5.43 -14.57
N ARG A 99 -1.31 -5.72 -13.38
CA ARG A 99 -2.25 -6.84 -13.13
C ARG A 99 -3.71 -6.42 -13.20
#